data_AF-A0A2V7I0C6-F1
#
_entry.id   AF-A0A2V7I0C6-F1
#
_cell.length_a   1.000
_cell.length_b   1.000
_cell.length_c   1.000
_cell.angle_alpha   90.00
_cell.angle_beta   90.00
_cell.angle_gamma   90.00
#
_symmetry.space_group_name_H-M   'P 1'
#
loop_
_entity.id
_entity.type
_entity.pdbx_description
1 polymer ?
#
loop_
_entity_poly.entity_id
_entity_poly.type
_entity_poly.pdbx_seq_one_letter_code
_entity_poly.pdbx_strand_id
1 'polypeptide(L)'
;VGGLAATWAALGLSAAPAPLVPVLAAAAGIAAGAVWAGLAAVIRLTRNVHEVLVTLLMNFIGLLVVAEALHGELGEPGAGFPQSPLFPREAWLPKLVPGTDLHVGILLAVAAAVGAHALLWRTPFGFKLRVLGASESAAGYAGVSRARTTIAVMLVAGGLAGLAGAVDVLGVHYRLIEGFSQGFGFSAVSIALIGALSPLGVLPAALFFGFLEAGALAMQRAVGVPSPLVAVIQGLTMLFVLSAMALGGVRQRT
;
A
#
# COMPACT_ATOMS: atom_id res chain seq x y z
N VAL A 1 2.13 0.15 -10.04
CA VAL A 1 3.08 1.21 -10.44
C VAL A 1 4.32 1.26 -9.54
N GLY A 2 4.22 1.43 -8.22
CA GLY A 2 5.41 1.41 -7.34
C GLY A 2 6.24 0.12 -7.44
N GLY A 3 5.60 -1.05 -7.37
CA GLY A 3 6.28 -2.34 -7.58
C GLY A 3 6.90 -2.49 -8.97
N LEU A 4 6.29 -1.93 -10.02
CA LEU A 4 6.85 -1.91 -11.38
C LEU A 4 8.14 -1.09 -11.44
N ALA A 5 8.16 0.11 -10.87
CA ALA A 5 9.37 0.93 -10.82
C ALA A 5 10.47 0.28 -9.97
N ALA A 6 10.11 -0.37 -8.86
CA ALA A 6 11.05 -1.14 -8.06
C ALA A 6 11.64 -2.33 -8.84
N THR A 7 10.81 -3.01 -9.65
CA THR A 7 11.23 -4.12 -10.54
C THR A 7 12.22 -3.62 -11.59
N TRP A 8 11.88 -2.52 -12.27
CA TRP A 8 12.74 -1.92 -13.29
C TRP A 8 14.10 -1.51 -12.70
N ALA A 9 14.10 -0.89 -11.51
CA ALA A 9 15.32 -0.54 -10.79
C ALA A 9 16.11 -1.79 -10.33
N ALA A 10 15.45 -2.82 -9.81
CA ALA A 10 16.09 -4.06 -9.35
C ALA A 10 16.80 -4.82 -10.48
N LEU A 11 16.20 -4.84 -11.68
CA LEU A 11 16.79 -5.48 -12.86
C LEU A 11 17.88 -4.59 -13.50
N GLY A 12 17.67 -3.28 -13.57
CA GLY A 12 18.59 -2.33 -14.20
C GLY A 12 19.84 -2.03 -13.36
N LEU A 13 19.77 -2.15 -12.03
CA LEU A 13 20.88 -1.86 -11.10
C LEU A 13 21.68 -3.10 -10.68
N SER A 14 21.62 -4.17 -11.47
CA SER A 14 22.34 -5.43 -11.19
C SER A 14 23.86 -5.27 -11.03
N ALA A 15 24.45 -4.18 -11.56
CA ALA A 15 25.88 -3.85 -11.40
C ALA A 15 26.22 -3.01 -10.15
N ALA A 16 25.21 -2.55 -9.39
CA ALA A 16 25.43 -1.74 -8.19
C ALA A 16 25.82 -2.61 -6.97
N PRO A 17 26.43 -2.03 -5.91
CA PRO A 17 26.80 -2.79 -4.72
C PRO A 17 25.59 -3.46 -4.08
N ALA A 18 25.75 -4.75 -3.74
CA ALA A 18 24.66 -5.62 -3.26
C ALA A 18 23.71 -5.00 -2.21
N PRO A 19 24.17 -4.30 -1.14
CA PRO A 19 23.25 -3.75 -0.15
C PRO A 19 22.46 -2.51 -0.63
N LEU A 20 22.91 -1.86 -1.71
CA LEU A 20 22.32 -0.62 -2.20
C LEU A 20 21.15 -0.87 -3.15
N VAL A 21 21.15 -2.01 -3.85
CA VAL A 21 20.10 -2.40 -4.80
C VAL A 21 18.69 -2.37 -4.20
N PRO A 22 18.39 -3.03 -3.07
CA PRO A 22 17.03 -3.02 -2.51
C PRO A 22 16.61 -1.62 -2.02
N VAL A 23 17.56 -0.81 -1.54
CA VAL A 23 17.30 0.56 -1.10
C VAL A 23 16.94 1.46 -2.28
N LEU A 24 17.69 1.38 -3.37
CA LEU A 24 17.42 2.14 -4.59
C LEU A 24 16.13 1.69 -5.27
N ALA A 25 15.86 0.38 -5.29
CA ALA A 25 14.61 -0.17 -5.80
C ALA A 25 13.41 0.30 -4.95
N ALA A 26 13.52 0.29 -3.62
CA ALA A 26 12.49 0.84 -2.74
C ALA A 26 12.30 2.36 -2.95
N ALA A 27 13.38 3.12 -3.12
CA ALA A 27 13.33 4.55 -3.41
C ALA A 27 12.65 4.84 -4.76
N ALA A 28 12.95 4.06 -5.80
CA ALA A 28 12.26 4.14 -7.09
C ALA A 28 10.77 3.83 -6.96
N GLY A 29 10.41 2.81 -6.18
CA GLY A 29 9.03 2.46 -5.86
C GLY A 29 8.27 3.59 -5.13
N ILE A 30 8.90 4.21 -4.14
CA ILE A 30 8.37 5.39 -3.42
C ILE A 30 8.15 6.54 -4.39
N ALA A 31 9.17 6.88 -5.20
CA ALA A 31 9.09 8.00 -6.13
C ALA A 31 7.98 7.80 -7.16
N ALA A 32 7.90 6.62 -7.78
CA ALA A 32 6.87 6.30 -8.76
C ALA A 32 5.47 6.29 -8.13
N GLY A 33 5.32 5.73 -6.92
CA GLY A 33 4.07 5.75 -6.18
C GLY A 33 3.62 7.17 -5.84
N ALA A 34 4.54 8.01 -5.37
CA ALA A 34 4.28 9.42 -5.07
C ALA A 34 3.84 10.16 -6.33
N VAL A 35 4.57 10.04 -7.44
CA VAL A 35 4.23 10.67 -8.73
C VAL A 35 2.86 10.22 -9.22
N TRP A 36 2.55 8.92 -9.11
CA TRP A 36 1.26 8.37 -9.54
C TRP A 36 0.08 8.96 -8.75
N ALA A 37 0.17 9.00 -7.42
CA ALA A 37 -0.85 9.62 -6.59
C ALA A 37 -0.90 11.15 -6.76
N GLY A 38 0.25 11.78 -6.97
CA GLY A 38 0.36 13.20 -7.29
C GLY A 38 -0.36 13.56 -8.59
N LEU A 39 -0.25 12.72 -9.61
CA LEU A 39 -0.98 12.88 -10.87
C LEU A 39 -2.50 12.83 -10.63
N ALA A 40 -2.98 11.88 -9.82
CA ALA A 40 -4.39 11.82 -9.42
C ALA A 40 -4.83 13.12 -8.71
N ALA A 41 -3.97 13.64 -7.82
CA ALA A 41 -4.21 14.88 -7.10
C ALA A 41 -4.33 16.10 -8.04
N VAL A 42 -3.47 16.19 -9.05
CA VAL A 42 -3.50 17.28 -10.05
C VAL A 42 -4.75 17.18 -10.90
N ILE A 43 -5.12 15.98 -11.37
CA ILE A 43 -6.32 15.78 -12.19
C ILE A 43 -7.56 16.20 -11.41
N ARG A 44 -7.72 15.77 -10.15
CA ARG A 44 -8.90 16.16 -9.36
C ARG A 44 -8.97 17.68 -9.14
N LEU A 45 -7.82 18.33 -8.87
CA LEU A 45 -7.78 19.76 -8.56
C LEU A 45 -8.03 20.64 -9.79
N THR A 46 -7.54 20.21 -10.96
CA THR A 46 -7.68 20.95 -12.21
C THR A 46 -9.02 20.72 -12.91
N ARG A 47 -9.54 19.49 -12.84
CA ARG A 47 -10.81 19.10 -13.50
C ARG A 47 -12.03 19.14 -12.57
N ASN A 48 -11.82 19.45 -11.29
CA ASN A 48 -12.87 19.53 -10.26
C ASN A 48 -13.74 18.27 -10.18
N VAL A 49 -13.08 17.10 -10.30
CA VAL A 49 -13.72 15.77 -10.26
C VAL A 49 -13.56 15.18 -8.86
N HIS A 50 -14.52 14.35 -8.44
CA HIS A 50 -14.42 13.62 -7.18
C HIS A 50 -13.15 12.77 -7.09
N GLU A 51 -12.44 12.90 -5.97
CA GLU A 51 -11.18 12.21 -5.69
C GLU A 51 -11.28 10.70 -5.82
N VAL A 52 -12.34 10.11 -5.25
CA VAL A 52 -12.58 8.66 -5.27
C VAL A 52 -12.72 8.16 -6.71
N LEU A 53 -13.41 8.91 -7.58
CA LEU A 53 -13.56 8.52 -8.98
C LEU A 53 -12.23 8.57 -9.72
N VAL A 54 -11.44 9.64 -9.55
CA VAL A 54 -10.14 9.78 -10.21
C VAL A 54 -9.18 8.66 -9.79
N THR A 55 -9.09 8.37 -8.49
CA THR A 55 -8.19 7.31 -7.99
C THR A 55 -8.66 5.91 -8.39
N LEU A 56 -9.98 5.67 -8.40
CA LEU A 56 -10.56 4.41 -8.87
C LEU A 56 -10.29 4.19 -10.36
N LEU A 57 -10.48 5.22 -11.20
CA LEU A 57 -10.17 5.14 -12.62
C LEU A 57 -8.67 4.97 -12.89
N MET A 58 -7.81 5.67 -12.12
CA MET A 58 -6.36 5.50 -12.23
C MET A 58 -5.87 4.12 -11.81
N ASN A 59 -6.63 3.36 -11.01
CA ASN A 59 -6.29 1.97 -10.72
C ASN A 59 -6.27 1.12 -11.99
N PHE A 60 -7.33 1.20 -12.82
CA PHE A 60 -7.40 0.48 -14.09
C PHE A 60 -6.25 0.83 -15.02
N ILE A 61 -5.94 2.13 -15.15
CA ILE A 61 -4.78 2.58 -15.95
C ILE A 61 -3.49 1.98 -15.37
N GLY A 62 -3.32 1.98 -14.05
CA GLY A 62 -2.15 1.43 -13.38
C GLY A 62 -1.99 -0.08 -13.63
N LEU A 63 -3.08 -0.83 -13.63
CA LEU A 63 -3.09 -2.27 -13.96
C LEU A 63 -2.66 -2.49 -15.42
N LEU A 64 -3.24 -1.75 -16.35
CA LEU A 64 -2.90 -1.81 -17.79
C LEU A 64 -1.43 -1.47 -18.04
N VAL A 65 -0.90 -0.43 -17.37
CA VAL A 65 0.53 -0.04 -17.49
C VAL A 65 1.46 -1.16 -17.00
N VAL A 66 1.09 -1.85 -15.91
CA VAL A 66 1.87 -2.99 -15.41
C VAL A 66 1.78 -4.18 -16.35
N ALA A 67 0.58 -4.49 -16.86
CA ALA A 67 0.37 -5.58 -17.81
C ALA A 67 1.16 -5.35 -19.11
N GLU A 68 1.09 -4.15 -19.68
CA GLU A 68 1.84 -3.79 -20.89
C GLU A 68 3.35 -3.91 -20.67
N ALA A 69 3.85 -3.47 -19.51
CA ALA A 69 5.26 -3.59 -19.20
C ALA A 69 5.72 -5.06 -19.08
N LEU A 70 4.88 -5.93 -18.49
CA LEU A 70 5.13 -7.37 -18.38
C LEU A 70 4.97 -8.13 -19.69
N HIS A 71 4.15 -7.66 -20.63
CA HIS A 71 4.07 -8.22 -21.98
C HIS A 71 5.17 -7.71 -22.90
N GLY A 72 5.73 -6.54 -22.60
CA GLY A 72 6.85 -5.94 -23.32
C GLY A 72 8.21 -6.38 -22.77
N GLU A 73 9.12 -5.41 -22.61
CA GLU A 73 10.53 -5.64 -22.32
C GLU A 73 10.82 -6.22 -20.92
N LEU A 74 9.91 -6.05 -19.95
CA LEU A 74 10.11 -6.56 -18.59
C LEU A 74 9.59 -7.98 -18.41
N GLY A 75 8.94 -8.56 -19.43
CA GLY A 75 8.43 -9.93 -19.42
C GLY A 75 9.52 -10.97 -19.62
N GLU A 76 9.40 -12.11 -18.93
CA GLU A 76 10.19 -13.30 -19.20
C GLU A 76 9.59 -14.06 -20.41
N PRO A 77 10.33 -14.20 -21.54
CA PRO A 77 9.82 -14.90 -22.72
C PRO A 77 9.57 -16.38 -22.42
N GLY A 78 8.38 -16.88 -22.79
CA GLY A 78 8.02 -18.29 -22.63
C GLY A 78 7.46 -18.68 -21.25
N ALA A 79 7.23 -17.71 -20.36
CA ALA A 79 6.48 -17.96 -19.13
C ALA A 79 5.01 -18.28 -19.44
N GLY A 80 4.42 -19.23 -18.70
CA GLY A 80 3.00 -19.61 -18.84
C GLY A 80 2.01 -18.55 -18.37
N PHE A 81 2.50 -17.51 -17.69
CA PHE A 81 1.76 -16.32 -17.28
C PHE A 81 2.70 -15.10 -17.30
N PRO A 82 2.17 -13.88 -17.51
CA PRO A 82 2.99 -12.67 -17.56
C PRO A 82 3.70 -12.40 -16.22
N GLN A 83 5.03 -12.47 -16.25
CA GLN A 83 5.89 -12.23 -15.10
C GLN A 83 7.24 -11.67 -15.54
N SER A 84 7.92 -10.97 -14.63
CA SER A 84 9.31 -10.56 -14.86
C SER A 84 10.29 -11.71 -14.61
N PRO A 85 11.52 -11.62 -15.14
CA PRO A 85 12.61 -12.47 -14.71
C PRO A 85 12.81 -12.40 -13.20
N LEU A 86 13.37 -13.49 -12.64
CA LEU A 86 13.76 -13.53 -11.24
C LEU A 86 14.83 -12.48 -10.96
N PHE A 87 14.65 -11.71 -9.89
CA PHE A 87 15.61 -10.69 -9.50
C PHE A 87 16.93 -11.32 -9.05
N PRO A 88 18.06 -10.63 -9.29
CA PRO A 88 19.35 -11.00 -8.71
C PRO A 88 19.22 -11.05 -7.17
N ARG A 89 19.95 -11.97 -6.53
CA ARG A 89 19.84 -12.21 -5.06
C ARG A 89 20.19 -10.96 -4.25
N GLU A 90 21.01 -10.10 -4.82
CA GLU A 90 21.41 -8.80 -4.29
C GLU A 90 20.22 -7.85 -4.11
N ALA A 91 19.19 -7.96 -4.96
CA ALA A 91 17.99 -7.14 -4.87
C ALA A 91 16.99 -7.63 -3.81
N TRP A 92 17.19 -8.84 -3.26
CA TRP A 92 16.23 -9.44 -2.35
C TRP A 92 16.29 -8.76 -0.99
N LEU A 93 15.13 -8.51 -0.39
CA LEU A 93 15.10 -8.05 1.00
C LEU A 93 15.64 -9.18 1.90
N PRO A 94 16.58 -8.87 2.82
CA PRO A 94 17.11 -9.87 3.73
C PRO A 94 16.01 -10.51 4.56
N LYS A 95 16.05 -11.83 4.68
CA LYS A 95 15.17 -12.59 5.57
C LYS A 95 15.64 -12.43 7.02
N LEU A 96 14.71 -12.20 7.95
CA LEU A 96 14.99 -12.13 9.39
C LEU A 96 15.16 -13.53 9.98
N VAL A 97 14.33 -14.48 9.53
CA VAL A 97 14.34 -15.86 10.02
C VAL A 97 14.51 -16.81 8.83
N PRO A 98 15.62 -17.57 8.76
CA PRO A 98 15.84 -18.57 7.72
C PRO A 98 14.69 -19.58 7.64
N GLY A 99 14.27 -19.95 6.42
CA GLY A 99 13.16 -20.89 6.20
C GLY A 99 11.76 -20.30 6.36
N THR A 100 11.65 -18.99 6.64
CA THR A 100 10.35 -18.28 6.66
C THR A 100 10.28 -17.21 5.58
N ASP A 101 9.09 -16.67 5.37
CA ASP A 101 8.88 -15.48 4.54
C ASP A 101 8.98 -14.18 5.35
N LEU A 102 9.51 -14.24 6.57
CA LEU A 102 9.75 -13.05 7.38
C LEU A 102 10.99 -12.31 6.87
N HIS A 103 10.80 -11.12 6.32
CA HIS A 103 11.87 -10.27 5.78
C HIS A 103 11.87 -8.88 6.43
N VAL A 104 12.94 -8.10 6.19
CA VAL A 104 13.16 -6.74 6.74
C VAL A 104 12.01 -5.77 6.43
N GLY A 105 11.14 -6.12 5.47
CA GLY A 105 9.93 -5.36 5.15
C GLY A 105 9.01 -5.12 6.34
N ILE A 106 8.96 -6.02 7.33
CA ILE A 106 8.16 -5.79 8.54
C ILE A 106 8.69 -4.61 9.37
N LEU A 107 10.00 -4.44 9.44
CA LEU A 107 10.63 -3.31 10.13
C LEU A 107 10.36 -2.01 9.37
N LEU A 108 10.39 -2.06 8.04
CA LEU A 108 10.02 -0.92 7.19
C LEU A 108 8.54 -0.55 7.38
N ALA A 109 7.64 -1.51 7.49
CA ALA A 109 6.22 -1.27 7.73
C ALA A 109 5.98 -0.60 9.10
N VAL A 110 6.63 -1.09 10.16
CA VAL A 110 6.57 -0.48 11.49
C VAL A 110 7.15 0.94 11.48
N ALA A 111 8.32 1.13 10.86
CA ALA A 111 8.94 2.44 10.72
C ALA A 111 8.05 3.42 9.93
N ALA A 112 7.40 2.95 8.87
CA ALA A 112 6.45 3.74 8.09
C ALA A 112 5.21 4.14 8.92
N ALA A 113 4.65 3.22 9.72
CA ALA A 113 3.52 3.51 10.60
C ALA A 113 3.87 4.54 11.69
N VAL A 114 5.04 4.39 12.33
CA VAL A 114 5.55 5.35 13.32
C VAL A 114 5.86 6.70 12.66
N GLY A 115 6.46 6.69 11.48
CA GLY A 115 6.74 7.90 10.69
C GLY A 115 5.45 8.62 10.30
N ALA A 116 4.42 7.90 9.86
CA ALA A 116 3.11 8.46 9.55
C ALA A 116 2.42 9.04 10.80
N HIS A 117 2.55 8.36 11.95
CA HIS A 117 2.05 8.89 13.23
C HIS A 117 2.75 10.20 13.62
N ALA A 118 4.08 10.22 13.57
CA ALA A 118 4.86 11.42 13.84
C ALA A 118 4.51 12.56 12.86
N LEU A 119 4.37 12.26 11.57
CA LEU A 119 3.98 13.23 10.56
C LEU A 119 2.60 13.82 10.88
N LEU A 120 1.61 13.00 11.24
CA LEU A 120 0.24 13.46 11.47
C LEU A 120 0.06 14.26 12.76
N TRP A 121 0.76 13.86 13.83
CA TRP A 121 0.56 14.41 15.18
C TRP A 121 1.64 15.38 15.65
N ARG A 122 2.86 15.30 15.10
CA ARG A 122 4.02 16.09 15.57
C ARG A 122 4.49 17.14 14.57
N THR A 123 3.88 17.27 13.38
CA THR A 123 4.31 18.25 12.38
C THR A 123 3.23 19.28 12.02
N PRO A 124 3.61 20.49 11.57
CA PRO A 124 2.66 21.48 11.08
C PRO A 124 1.90 21.01 9.84
N PHE A 125 2.49 20.13 9.03
CA PHE A 125 1.81 19.51 7.89
C PHE A 125 0.63 18.64 8.36
N GLY A 126 0.86 17.79 9.37
CA GLY A 126 -0.21 16.98 9.98
C GLY A 126 -1.30 17.81 10.63
N PHE A 127 -0.96 18.95 11.25
CA PHE A 127 -1.95 19.90 11.76
C PHE A 127 -2.84 20.46 10.63
N LYS A 128 -2.24 20.96 9.53
CA LYS A 128 -2.98 21.47 8.37
C LYS A 128 -3.91 20.42 7.77
N LEU A 129 -3.44 19.17 7.68
CA LEU A 129 -4.23 18.05 7.17
C LEU A 129 -5.44 17.75 8.07
N ARG A 130 -5.26 17.74 9.39
CA ARG A 130 -6.36 17.51 10.35
C ARG A 130 -7.40 18.63 10.33
N VAL A 131 -6.96 19.89 10.24
CA VAL A 131 -7.88 21.04 10.12
C VAL A 131 -8.65 20.96 8.81
N LEU A 132 -7.97 20.70 7.69
CA LEU A 132 -8.62 20.54 6.38
C LEU A 132 -9.61 19.37 6.35
N GLY A 133 -9.29 18.25 7.01
CA GLY A 133 -10.17 17.09 7.11
C GLY A 133 -11.38 17.31 8.01
N ALA A 134 -11.29 18.20 9.01
CA ALA A 134 -12.40 18.52 9.90
C ALA A 134 -13.38 19.51 9.27
N SER A 135 -12.88 20.56 8.62
CA SER A 135 -13.69 21.53 7.91
C SER A 135 -12.88 22.31 6.88
N GLU A 136 -13.31 22.24 5.61
CA GLU A 136 -12.69 23.00 4.52
C GLU A 136 -12.80 24.51 4.74
N SER A 137 -13.94 24.99 5.25
CA SER A 137 -14.14 26.42 5.50
C SER A 137 -13.23 26.93 6.62
N ALA A 138 -13.12 26.18 7.72
CA ALA A 138 -12.22 26.52 8.83
C ALA A 138 -10.75 26.51 8.40
N ALA A 139 -10.35 25.57 7.54
CA ALA A 139 -9.01 25.51 6.97
C ALA A 139 -8.69 26.73 6.10
N GLY A 140 -9.67 27.21 5.32
CA GLY A 140 -9.56 28.45 4.55
C GLY A 140 -9.29 29.66 5.43
N TYR A 141 -10.05 29.82 6.53
CA TYR A 141 -9.84 30.90 7.50
C TYR A 141 -8.47 30.83 8.20
N ALA A 142 -7.94 29.62 8.42
CA ALA A 142 -6.63 29.40 9.00
C ALA A 142 -5.46 29.55 7.99
N GLY A 143 -5.73 30.00 6.75
CA GLY A 143 -4.73 30.19 5.70
C GLY A 143 -4.17 28.87 5.11
N VAL A 144 -4.88 27.76 5.31
CA VAL A 144 -4.48 26.46 4.76
C VAL A 144 -4.92 26.33 3.32
N SER A 145 -3.97 26.26 2.39
CA SER A 145 -4.26 25.99 0.99
C SER A 145 -4.74 24.55 0.80
N ARG A 146 -6.01 24.38 0.39
CA ARG A 146 -6.60 23.09 0.02
C ARG A 146 -5.78 22.37 -1.04
N ALA A 147 -5.41 23.07 -2.10
CA ALA A 147 -4.67 22.50 -3.23
C ALA A 147 -3.29 21.97 -2.82
N ARG A 148 -2.48 22.78 -2.12
CA ARG A 148 -1.14 22.36 -1.70
C ARG A 148 -1.17 21.21 -0.70
N THR A 149 -2.08 21.27 0.27
CA THR A 149 -2.23 20.23 1.30
C THR A 149 -2.70 18.92 0.69
N THR A 150 -3.63 18.99 -0.27
CA THR A 150 -4.10 17.85 -1.08
C THR A 150 -2.97 17.17 -1.84
N ILE A 151 -2.16 17.93 -2.59
CA ILE A 151 -1.09 17.35 -3.39
C ILE A 151 -0.05 16.72 -2.46
N ALA A 152 0.35 17.42 -1.40
CA ALA A 152 1.32 16.91 -0.45
C ALA A 152 0.87 15.61 0.23
N VAL A 153 -0.41 15.50 0.67
CA VAL A 153 -0.89 14.26 1.28
C VAL A 153 -0.94 13.12 0.28
N MET A 154 -1.32 13.40 -0.97
CA MET A 154 -1.35 12.41 -2.04
C MET A 154 0.05 11.89 -2.39
N LEU A 155 1.04 12.78 -2.48
CA LEU A 155 2.43 12.39 -2.70
C LEU A 155 2.94 11.47 -1.58
N VAL A 156 2.66 11.80 -0.32
CA VAL A 156 3.07 10.98 0.83
C VAL A 156 2.35 9.63 0.84
N ALA A 157 1.03 9.62 0.67
CA ALA A 157 0.23 8.39 0.63
C ALA A 157 0.64 7.47 -0.53
N GLY A 158 0.85 8.05 -1.72
CA GLY A 158 1.35 7.35 -2.90
C GLY A 158 2.75 6.79 -2.68
N GLY A 159 3.63 7.54 -2.02
CA GLY A 159 4.97 7.07 -1.65
C GLY A 159 4.94 5.87 -0.71
N LEU A 160 4.09 5.90 0.32
CA LEU A 160 3.89 4.77 1.24
C LEU A 160 3.30 3.55 0.53
N ALA A 161 2.31 3.74 -0.36
CA ALA A 161 1.77 2.66 -1.18
C ALA A 161 2.82 2.10 -2.17
N GLY A 162 3.68 2.97 -2.72
CA GLY A 162 4.80 2.60 -3.56
C GLY A 162 5.84 1.76 -2.83
N LEU A 163 6.15 2.13 -1.59
CA LEU A 163 7.00 1.34 -0.68
C LEU A 163 6.40 -0.04 -0.41
N ALA A 164 5.10 -0.12 -0.13
CA ALA A 164 4.42 -1.40 0.09
C ALA A 164 4.55 -2.33 -1.14
N GLY A 165 4.33 -1.80 -2.34
CA GLY A 165 4.53 -2.55 -3.59
C GLY A 165 5.98 -2.95 -3.84
N ALA A 166 6.96 -2.12 -3.47
CA ALA A 166 8.38 -2.47 -3.58
C ALA A 166 8.75 -3.60 -2.60
N VAL A 167 8.27 -3.51 -1.35
CA VAL A 167 8.54 -4.52 -0.32
C VAL A 167 7.97 -5.88 -0.70
N ASP A 168 6.77 -5.92 -1.28
CA ASP A 168 6.14 -7.17 -1.73
C ASP A 168 6.96 -7.87 -2.82
N VAL A 169 7.30 -7.13 -3.88
CA VAL A 169 8.01 -7.69 -5.04
C VAL A 169 9.46 -8.06 -4.69
N LEU A 170 10.15 -7.27 -3.85
CA LEU A 170 11.54 -7.54 -3.45
C LEU A 170 11.67 -8.56 -2.30
N GLY A 171 10.62 -8.74 -1.50
CA GLY A 171 10.68 -9.54 -0.27
C GLY A 171 9.98 -10.90 -0.34
N VAL A 172 8.90 -10.99 -1.12
CA VAL A 172 8.04 -12.17 -1.19
C VAL A 172 8.20 -12.87 -2.53
N HIS A 173 7.89 -12.17 -3.62
CA HIS A 173 7.82 -12.79 -4.94
C HIS A 173 9.18 -12.89 -5.64
N TYR A 174 10.12 -11.97 -5.32
CA TYR A 174 11.42 -11.80 -5.99
C TYR A 174 11.33 -11.62 -7.52
N ARG A 175 10.14 -11.27 -8.00
CA ARG A 175 9.78 -10.98 -9.38
C ARG A 175 8.46 -10.23 -9.37
N LEU A 176 8.17 -9.52 -10.45
CA LEU A 176 6.86 -8.92 -10.67
C LEU A 176 5.95 -9.94 -11.35
N ILE A 177 4.77 -10.15 -10.78
CA ILE A 177 3.73 -11.02 -11.35
C ILE A 177 2.54 -10.14 -11.68
N GLU A 178 1.89 -10.40 -12.81
CA GLU A 178 0.65 -9.71 -13.14
C GLU A 178 -0.39 -9.95 -12.03
N GLY A 179 -1.03 -8.87 -11.56
CA GLY A 179 -2.02 -8.94 -10.50
C GLY A 179 -1.47 -9.12 -9.08
N PHE A 180 -0.15 -8.98 -8.85
CA PHE A 180 0.45 -9.11 -7.50
C PHE A 180 -0.22 -8.25 -6.40
N SER A 181 -0.79 -7.10 -6.78
CA SER A 181 -1.43 -6.16 -5.84
C SER A 181 -2.96 -6.25 -5.81
N GLN A 182 -3.56 -7.24 -6.48
CA GLN A 182 -5.02 -7.40 -6.53
C GLN A 182 -5.58 -7.53 -5.10
N GLY A 183 -6.61 -6.73 -4.79
CA GLY A 183 -7.30 -6.79 -3.49
C GLY A 183 -6.63 -6.01 -2.34
N PHE A 184 -5.31 -5.82 -2.31
CA PHE A 184 -4.63 -5.15 -1.19
C PHE A 184 -5.15 -3.74 -0.89
N GLY A 185 -5.46 -2.95 -1.91
CA GLY A 185 -6.04 -1.62 -1.72
C GLY A 185 -7.40 -1.64 -1.03
N PHE A 186 -8.24 -2.63 -1.32
CA PHE A 186 -9.57 -2.78 -0.70
C PHE A 186 -9.45 -3.33 0.73
N SER A 187 -8.58 -4.33 0.95
CA SER A 187 -8.30 -4.85 2.30
C SER A 187 -7.71 -3.77 3.22
N ALA A 188 -6.87 -2.87 2.68
CA ALA A 188 -6.31 -1.75 3.43
C ALA A 188 -7.38 -0.79 3.97
N VAL A 189 -8.50 -0.59 3.26
CA VAL A 189 -9.63 0.22 3.76
C VAL A 189 -10.23 -0.41 5.02
N SER A 190 -10.47 -1.72 4.98
CA SER A 190 -11.00 -2.46 6.13
C SER A 190 -10.04 -2.44 7.32
N ILE A 191 -8.75 -2.63 7.07
CA ILE A 191 -7.70 -2.56 8.10
C ILE A 191 -7.64 -1.16 8.73
N ALA A 192 -7.70 -0.10 7.92
CA ALA A 192 -7.68 1.28 8.41
C ALA A 192 -8.90 1.60 9.31
N LEU A 193 -10.07 1.06 8.95
CA LEU A 193 -11.31 1.26 9.69
C LEU A 193 -11.29 0.53 11.05
N ILE A 194 -10.82 -0.72 11.07
CA ILE A 194 -10.63 -1.48 12.32
C ILE A 194 -9.56 -0.84 13.20
N GLY A 195 -8.51 -0.27 12.60
CA GLY A 195 -7.50 0.55 13.28
C GLY A 195 -8.00 1.94 13.73
N ALA A 196 -9.31 2.20 13.63
CA ALA A 196 -9.96 3.47 13.99
C ALA A 196 -9.33 4.71 13.33
N LEU A 197 -8.86 4.57 12.09
CA LEU A 197 -8.16 5.62 11.31
C LEU A 197 -6.91 6.17 12.01
N SER A 198 -6.33 5.42 12.95
CA SER A 198 -5.10 5.79 13.64
C SER A 198 -3.89 5.09 12.98
N PRO A 199 -2.79 5.80 12.66
CA PRO A 199 -1.63 5.17 12.00
C PRO A 199 -1.02 4.01 12.78
N LEU A 200 -1.07 4.05 14.12
CA LEU A 200 -0.56 2.99 14.98
C LEU A 200 -1.58 1.84 15.14
N GLY A 201 -2.89 2.12 15.10
CA GLY A 201 -3.94 1.11 15.17
C GLY A 201 -4.00 0.22 13.93
N VAL A 202 -3.42 0.66 12.80
CA VAL A 202 -3.27 -0.14 11.59
C VAL A 202 -2.35 -1.35 11.81
N LEU A 203 -1.33 -1.27 12.68
CA LEU A 203 -0.39 -2.37 12.91
C LEU A 203 -1.07 -3.65 13.45
N PRO A 204 -1.79 -3.62 14.59
CA PRO A 204 -2.47 -4.82 15.08
C PRO A 204 -3.59 -5.29 14.14
N ALA A 205 -4.29 -4.36 13.47
CA ALA A 205 -5.33 -4.72 12.49
C ALA A 205 -4.73 -5.44 11.26
N ALA A 206 -3.61 -4.96 10.74
CA ALA A 206 -2.91 -5.58 9.61
C ALA A 206 -2.35 -6.97 9.99
N LEU A 207 -1.79 -7.12 11.20
CA LEU A 207 -1.35 -8.42 11.71
C LEU A 207 -2.51 -9.41 11.81
N PHE A 208 -3.66 -8.97 12.32
CA PHE A 208 -4.85 -9.81 12.38
C PHE A 208 -5.28 -10.30 10.99
N PHE A 209 -5.35 -9.40 9.99
CA PHE A 209 -5.66 -9.78 8.60
C PHE A 209 -4.62 -10.73 8.01
N GLY A 210 -3.32 -10.45 8.23
CA GLY A 210 -2.23 -11.31 7.76
C GLY A 210 -2.26 -12.70 8.39
N PHE A 211 -2.60 -12.82 9.68
CA PHE A 211 -2.77 -14.13 10.33
C PHE A 211 -3.96 -14.91 9.77
N LEU A 212 -5.08 -14.25 9.49
CA LEU A 212 -6.23 -14.91 8.85
C LEU A 212 -5.87 -15.43 7.46
N GLU A 213 -5.16 -14.63 6.66
CA GLU A 213 -4.77 -14.99 5.30
C GLU A 213 -3.73 -16.13 5.30
N ALA A 214 -2.67 -16.01 6.10
CA ALA A 214 -1.66 -17.06 6.24
C ALA A 214 -2.24 -18.37 6.80
N GLY A 215 -3.10 -18.27 7.82
CA GLY A 215 -3.77 -19.42 8.43
C GLY A 215 -4.67 -20.15 7.44
N ALA A 216 -5.35 -19.41 6.58
CA ALA A 216 -6.22 -20.02 5.59
C ALA A 216 -5.48 -20.62 4.39
N LEU A 217 -4.39 -20.01 3.94
CA LEU A 217 -3.50 -20.65 2.97
C LEU A 217 -2.91 -21.96 3.54
N ALA A 218 -2.65 -22.01 4.86
CA ALA A 218 -2.26 -23.24 5.53
C ALA A 218 -3.41 -24.28 5.59
N MET A 219 -4.62 -23.87 5.95
CA MET A 219 -5.80 -24.75 5.97
C MET A 219 -6.20 -25.27 4.59
N GLN A 220 -6.08 -24.44 3.55
CA GLN A 220 -6.32 -24.82 2.17
C GLN A 220 -5.32 -25.91 1.73
N ARG A 221 -4.05 -25.76 2.09
CA ARG A 221 -3.01 -26.76 1.79
C ARG A 221 -3.16 -28.05 2.59
N ALA A 222 -3.55 -27.96 3.86
CA ALA A 222 -3.60 -29.11 4.76
C ALA A 222 -4.89 -29.93 4.67
N VAL A 223 -6.05 -29.27 4.52
CA VAL A 223 -7.38 -29.90 4.66
C VAL A 223 -8.28 -29.60 3.45
N GLY A 224 -7.78 -28.91 2.42
CA GLY A 224 -8.52 -28.62 1.19
C GLY A 224 -9.64 -27.58 1.35
N VAL A 225 -9.64 -26.84 2.45
CA VAL A 225 -10.65 -25.81 2.74
C VAL A 225 -10.51 -24.66 1.74
N PRO A 226 -11.58 -24.27 1.02
CA PRO A 226 -11.49 -23.17 0.06
C PRO A 226 -11.10 -21.84 0.71
N SER A 227 -10.12 -21.14 0.14
CA SER A 227 -9.68 -19.80 0.57
C SER A 227 -10.75 -18.70 0.58
N PRO A 228 -11.85 -18.76 -0.21
CA PRO A 228 -12.94 -17.79 -0.11
C PRO A 228 -13.57 -17.68 1.28
N LEU A 229 -13.45 -18.71 2.13
CA LEU A 229 -13.94 -18.66 3.52
C LEU A 229 -13.25 -17.57 4.34
N VAL A 230 -12.02 -17.18 3.99
CA VAL A 230 -11.32 -16.05 4.63
C VAL A 230 -12.02 -14.75 4.37
N ALA A 231 -12.40 -14.51 3.11
CA ALA A 231 -13.09 -13.28 2.74
C ALA A 231 -14.42 -13.16 3.49
N VAL A 232 -15.11 -14.29 3.71
CA VAL A 232 -16.32 -14.34 4.55
C VAL A 232 -15.98 -13.99 6.00
N ILE A 233 -14.96 -14.58 6.61
CA ILE A 233 -14.56 -14.29 8.00
C ILE A 233 -14.10 -12.84 8.17
N GLN A 234 -13.30 -12.31 7.25
CA GLN A 234 -12.85 -10.92 7.25
C GLN A 234 -14.04 -9.97 7.12
N GLY A 235 -15.00 -10.27 6.22
CA GLY A 235 -16.24 -9.52 6.05
C GLY A 235 -17.12 -9.54 7.30
N LEU A 236 -17.33 -10.71 7.92
CA LEU A 236 -18.06 -10.83 9.18
C LEU A 236 -17.37 -10.07 10.32
N THR A 237 -16.05 -10.15 10.42
CA THR A 237 -15.29 -9.40 11.42
C THR A 237 -15.46 -7.90 11.23
N MET A 238 -15.38 -7.42 9.99
CA MET A 238 -15.63 -6.02 9.66
C MET A 238 -17.06 -5.59 10.05
N LEU A 239 -18.07 -6.41 9.75
CA LEU A 239 -19.46 -6.15 10.14
C LEU A 239 -19.63 -6.08 11.66
N PHE A 240 -19.02 -6.98 12.42
CA PHE A 240 -19.10 -6.97 13.88
C PHE A 240 -18.37 -5.78 14.50
N VAL A 241 -17.16 -5.45 14.04
CA VAL A 241 -16.42 -4.28 14.52
C VAL A 241 -17.18 -3.00 14.21
N LEU A 242 -17.69 -2.85 12.99
CA LEU A 242 -18.50 -1.69 12.60
C LEU A 242 -19.78 -1.57 13.42
N SER A 243 -20.49 -2.68 13.61
CA SER A 243 -21.70 -2.71 14.43
C SER A 243 -21.40 -2.33 15.88
N ALA A 244 -20.31 -2.85 16.45
CA ALA A 244 -19.87 -2.51 17.80
C ALA A 244 -19.49 -1.02 17.93
N MET A 245 -18.78 -0.46 16.94
CA MET A 245 -18.46 0.97 16.90
C MET A 245 -19.72 1.84 16.77
N ALA A 246 -20.67 1.45 15.93
CA ALA A 246 -21.94 2.17 15.79
C ALA A 246 -22.73 2.17 17.11
N LEU A 247 -22.85 1.01 17.76
CA LEU A 247 -23.52 0.88 19.06
C LEU A 247 -22.80 1.64 20.18
N GLY A 248 -21.46 1.65 20.18
CA GLY A 248 -20.66 2.43 21.13
C GLY A 248 -20.75 3.94 20.93
N GLY A 249 -20.78 4.40 19.67
CA GLY A 249 -20.94 5.81 19.31
C GLY A 249 -22.32 6.37 19.62
N VAL A 250 -23.38 5.55 19.51
CA VAL A 250 -24.74 5.90 19.96
C VAL A 250 -24.77 6.17 21.47
N ARG A 251 -23.97 5.43 22.25
CA ARG A 251 -23.87 5.56 23.72
C ARG A 251 -23.12 6.80 24.20
N GLN A 252 -22.29 7.44 23.36
CA GLN A 252 -21.56 8.67 23.71
C GLN A 252 -22.33 9.96 23.35
N ARG A 253 -23.44 9.85 22.61
CA ARG A 253 -24.27 10.99 22.20
C ARG A 253 -25.56 11.16 23.02
N THR A 254 -25.84 10.23 23.91
CA THR A 254 -26.92 10.28 24.93
C THR A 254 -26.34 10.60 26.29
#